data_AF-A0A8H8T2V2-F1
#
_entry.id   AF-A0A8H8T2V2-F1
#
_cell.length_a   1.000
_cell.length_b   1.000
_cell.length_c   1.000
_cell.angle_alpha   90.00
_cell.angle_beta   90.00
_cell.angle_gamma   90.00
#
_symmetry.space_group_name_H-M   'P 1'
#
loop_
_entity.id
_entity.type
_entity.pdbx_description
1 polymer ?
#
loop_
_entity_poly.entity_id
_entity_poly.type
_entity_poly.pdbx_seq_one_letter_code
_entity_poly.pdbx_strand_id
1 'polypeptide(L)'
;MKFTIAASALALAGSALGRTFTVYNACPFTIWPAVFTDLNVGSAVPGIETGWEAPAWSKRTFNVPDNWKAGRIWGRRNCNFSSNPGPNSCLSGGCNGGLRCDSRTGTGVPPASVAEWTLSAGDGQDWYDVSLVDGYNLPMRISNSAGCPVAECAVDLGPNCPAPLKGPFDGSGFPVGCKSACAANLDGNQANSRTAALDSTAHLRLALLVVFSTTHTSRTPARARTSMLMTSRVRLLSGLARHLRRQITPLPSVLEQSIMING
;
A
#
# COMPACT_ATOMS: atom_id res chain seq x y z
N MET A 1 68.07 -3.36 -17.20
CA MET A 1 67.08 -3.63 -16.15
C MET A 1 65.75 -3.04 -16.62
N LYS A 2 64.74 -3.88 -16.90
CA LYS A 2 63.40 -3.44 -17.36
C LYS A 2 62.47 -3.42 -16.14
N PHE A 3 61.98 -2.26 -15.75
CA PHE A 3 61.02 -2.10 -14.68
C PHE A 3 59.61 -2.10 -15.27
N THR A 4 58.84 -3.16 -15.01
CA THR A 4 57.40 -3.21 -15.29
C THR A 4 56.63 -2.65 -14.11
N ILE A 5 55.94 -1.53 -14.32
CA ILE A 5 55.05 -0.91 -13.34
C ILE A 5 53.68 -1.61 -13.44
N ALA A 6 53.28 -2.34 -12.41
CA ALA A 6 51.94 -2.90 -12.29
C ALA A 6 51.02 -1.83 -11.70
N ALA A 7 50.05 -1.35 -12.48
CA ALA A 7 49.02 -0.43 -12.00
C ALA A 7 47.93 -1.23 -11.27
N SER A 8 47.91 -1.16 -9.94
CA SER A 8 46.84 -1.71 -9.12
C SER A 8 45.61 -0.83 -9.23
N ALA A 9 44.56 -1.31 -9.91
CA ALA A 9 43.27 -0.64 -9.96
C ALA A 9 42.55 -0.81 -8.62
N LEU A 10 42.43 0.27 -7.84
CA LEU A 10 41.64 0.32 -6.62
C LEU A 10 40.16 0.41 -7.01
N ALA A 11 39.43 -0.69 -6.92
CA ALA A 11 37.99 -0.70 -7.13
C ALA A 11 37.30 0.02 -5.95
N LEU A 12 36.86 1.26 -6.16
CA LEU A 12 35.94 1.94 -5.27
C LEU A 12 34.60 1.19 -5.29
N ALA A 13 34.37 0.36 -4.28
CA ALA A 13 33.04 -0.18 -4.00
C ALA A 13 32.14 1.00 -3.60
N GLY A 14 31.44 1.58 -4.58
CA GLY A 14 30.38 2.55 -4.31
C GLY A 14 29.32 1.86 -3.46
N SER A 15 29.17 2.27 -2.20
CA SER A 15 28.02 1.93 -1.38
C SER A 15 26.78 2.47 -2.08
N ALA A 16 26.00 1.59 -2.70
CA ALA A 16 24.69 1.96 -3.21
C ALA A 16 23.85 2.45 -2.03
N LEU A 17 23.50 3.74 -2.03
CA LEU A 17 22.59 4.34 -1.07
C LEU A 17 21.22 3.67 -1.22
N GLY A 18 20.72 3.05 -0.15
CA GLY A 18 19.50 2.27 -0.18
C GLY A 18 18.89 2.04 1.20
N ARG A 19 17.61 1.67 1.20
CA ARG A 19 16.87 1.15 2.36
C ARG A 19 16.84 -0.37 2.28
N THR A 20 16.76 -1.02 3.43
CA THR A 20 16.47 -2.45 3.51
C THR A 20 15.01 -2.64 3.86
N PHE A 21 14.28 -3.35 3.01
CA PHE A 21 12.88 -3.71 3.25
C PHE A 21 12.81 -5.18 3.62
N THR A 22 11.98 -5.49 4.60
CA THR A 22 11.61 -6.84 5.01
C THR A 22 10.10 -6.98 4.93
N VAL A 23 9.64 -7.85 4.03
CA VAL A 23 8.24 -8.24 3.93
C VAL A 23 8.06 -9.53 4.73
N TYR A 24 7.19 -9.49 5.74
CA TYR A 24 6.88 -10.61 6.61
C TYR A 24 5.41 -11.00 6.47
N ASN A 25 5.18 -12.26 6.10
CA ASN A 25 3.86 -12.86 6.13
C ASN A 25 3.53 -13.28 7.56
N ALA A 26 2.69 -12.50 8.24
CA ALA A 26 2.17 -12.81 9.57
C ALA A 26 0.84 -13.59 9.51
N CYS A 27 0.42 -14.04 8.33
CA CYS A 27 -0.76 -14.88 8.18
C CYS A 27 -0.43 -16.34 8.54
N PRO A 28 -1.41 -17.10 9.08
CA PRO A 28 -1.30 -18.55 9.24
C PRO A 28 -1.51 -19.32 7.92
N PHE A 29 -1.37 -18.66 6.77
CA PHE A 29 -1.55 -19.22 5.43
C PHE A 29 -0.60 -18.56 4.43
N THR A 30 -0.40 -19.20 3.28
CA THR A 30 0.41 -18.65 2.18
C THR A 30 -0.24 -17.41 1.57
N ILE A 31 0.55 -16.36 1.39
CA ILE A 31 0.21 -15.21 0.56
C ILE A 31 1.21 -15.10 -0.58
N TRP A 32 0.87 -14.32 -1.61
CA TRP A 32 1.80 -13.99 -2.68
C TRP A 32 2.04 -12.50 -2.69
N PRO A 33 3.09 -11.99 -2.03
CA PRO A 33 3.39 -10.56 -2.11
C PRO A 33 3.70 -10.16 -3.55
N ALA A 34 3.46 -8.90 -3.86
CA ALA A 34 3.77 -8.28 -5.12
C ALA A 34 4.37 -6.89 -4.90
N VAL A 35 5.24 -6.48 -5.81
CA VAL A 35 5.94 -5.19 -5.79
C VAL A 35 5.74 -4.54 -7.14
N PHE A 36 5.31 -3.28 -7.13
CA PHE A 36 5.11 -2.48 -8.33
C PHE A 36 5.77 -1.11 -8.17
N THR A 37 6.27 -0.57 -9.29
CA THR A 37 6.80 0.79 -9.37
C THR A 37 6.12 1.47 -10.55
N ASP A 38 5.50 2.63 -10.32
CA ASP A 38 5.02 3.44 -11.45
C ASP A 38 6.21 4.09 -12.15
N LEU A 39 6.62 3.46 -13.25
CA LEU A 39 7.74 3.91 -14.08
C LEU A 39 7.48 5.22 -14.84
N ASN A 40 6.27 5.79 -14.77
CA ASN A 40 5.99 7.14 -15.25
C ASN A 40 6.38 8.22 -14.21
N VAL A 41 6.51 7.85 -12.94
CA VAL A 41 6.86 8.76 -11.83
C VAL A 41 8.33 8.66 -11.44
N GLY A 42 8.92 7.47 -11.51
CA GLY A 42 10.33 7.25 -11.19
C GLY A 42 10.90 5.98 -11.82
N SER A 43 12.21 5.97 -12.07
CA SER A 43 12.90 4.85 -12.72
C SER A 43 13.61 3.90 -11.76
N ALA A 44 13.67 4.24 -10.47
CA ALA A 44 14.33 3.41 -9.46
C ALA A 44 13.43 2.25 -9.07
N VAL A 45 13.94 1.02 -9.13
CA VAL A 45 13.19 -0.20 -8.87
C VAL A 45 13.88 -1.02 -7.77
N PRO A 46 13.14 -1.58 -6.79
CA PRO A 46 13.68 -2.50 -5.80
C PRO A 46 14.40 -3.71 -6.41
N GLY A 47 15.45 -4.19 -5.74
CA GLY A 47 16.24 -5.36 -6.17
C GLY A 47 15.56 -6.70 -5.87
N ILE A 48 14.30 -6.86 -6.23
CA ILE A 48 13.46 -8.03 -5.96
C ILE A 48 12.55 -8.31 -7.18
N GLU A 49 12.13 -9.56 -7.39
CA GLU A 49 11.09 -9.83 -8.37
C GLU A 49 9.75 -9.18 -8.00
N THR A 50 8.93 -8.87 -9.00
CA THR A 50 7.63 -8.19 -8.84
C THR A 50 6.55 -9.05 -8.18
N GLY A 51 6.86 -10.30 -7.82
CA GLY A 51 6.02 -11.11 -6.95
C GLY A 51 6.60 -12.49 -6.67
N TRP A 52 6.27 -13.04 -5.51
CA TRP A 52 6.76 -14.32 -5.02
C TRP A 52 5.73 -15.01 -4.13
N GLU A 53 5.96 -16.29 -3.83
CA GLU A 53 5.20 -17.02 -2.82
C GLU A 53 5.82 -16.84 -1.43
N ALA A 54 5.00 -16.47 -0.46
CA ALA A 54 5.41 -16.34 0.94
C ALA A 54 4.57 -17.29 1.80
N PRO A 55 5.11 -18.46 2.19
CA PRO A 55 4.47 -19.35 3.15
C PRO A 55 4.14 -18.64 4.47
N ALA A 56 3.27 -19.25 5.27
CA ALA A 56 2.94 -18.75 6.60
C ALA A 56 4.22 -18.46 7.42
N TRP A 57 4.27 -17.31 8.09
CA TRP A 57 5.38 -16.90 8.96
C TRP A 57 6.75 -16.76 8.26
N SER A 58 6.77 -16.69 6.93
CA SER A 58 7.99 -16.44 6.16
C SER A 58 8.30 -14.94 6.05
N LYS A 59 9.59 -14.61 5.88
CA LYS A 59 10.04 -13.25 5.61
C LYS A 59 10.96 -13.21 4.40
N ARG A 60 10.98 -12.06 3.72
CA ARG A 60 11.92 -11.79 2.63
C ARG A 60 12.50 -10.39 2.77
N THR A 61 13.82 -10.28 2.67
CA THR A 61 14.55 -9.03 2.79
C THR A 61 15.22 -8.68 1.47
N PHE A 62 15.15 -7.41 1.07
CA PHE A 62 15.75 -6.91 -0.16
C PHE A 62 16.12 -5.42 -0.04
N ASN A 63 16.99 -4.97 -0.95
CA ASN A 63 17.39 -3.57 -1.04
C ASN A 63 16.41 -2.77 -1.90
N VAL A 64 16.13 -1.56 -1.46
CA VAL A 64 15.28 -0.58 -2.12
C VAL A 64 16.10 0.70 -2.34
N PRO A 65 16.19 1.22 -3.58
CA PRO A 65 16.89 2.47 -3.83
C PRO A 65 16.31 3.65 -3.03
N ASP A 66 17.18 4.58 -2.61
CA ASP A 66 16.78 5.75 -1.81
C ASP A 66 15.76 6.66 -2.48
N ASN A 67 15.68 6.63 -3.81
CA ASN A 67 14.76 7.43 -4.62
C ASN A 67 13.63 6.59 -5.23
N TRP A 68 13.23 5.49 -4.58
CA TRP A 68 12.06 4.73 -5.01
C TRP A 68 10.77 5.54 -4.82
N LYS A 69 10.13 5.91 -5.92
CA LYS A 69 8.92 6.75 -5.96
C LYS A 69 7.75 5.96 -6.54
N ALA A 70 6.54 6.28 -6.08
CA ALA A 70 5.30 5.59 -6.49
C ALA A 70 5.43 4.06 -6.38
N GLY A 71 6.03 3.62 -5.27
CA GLY A 71 6.25 2.22 -4.96
C GLY A 71 5.02 1.63 -4.27
N ARG A 72 4.64 0.41 -4.65
CA ARG A 72 3.53 -0.33 -4.04
C ARG A 72 3.98 -1.72 -3.63
N ILE A 73 3.57 -2.17 -2.44
CA ILE A 73 3.67 -3.56 -2.00
C ILE A 73 2.32 -4.01 -1.47
N TRP A 74 1.83 -5.16 -1.93
CA TRP A 74 0.58 -5.74 -1.44
C TRP A 74 0.66 -7.26 -1.37
N GLY A 75 -0.27 -7.86 -0.65
CA GLY A 75 -0.42 -9.31 -0.55
C GLY A 75 -1.58 -9.81 -1.41
N ARG A 76 -1.40 -10.98 -2.03
CA ARG A 76 -2.43 -11.67 -2.82
C ARG A 76 -2.85 -12.95 -2.14
N ARG A 77 -4.12 -13.33 -2.29
CA ARG A 77 -4.69 -14.52 -1.61
C ARG A 77 -5.26 -15.52 -2.61
N ASN A 78 -5.20 -16.79 -2.21
CA ASN A 78 -5.78 -17.93 -2.92
C ASN A 78 -5.37 -17.94 -4.40
N CYS A 79 -4.05 -17.89 -4.65
CA CYS A 79 -3.51 -17.84 -6.00
C CYS A 79 -3.28 -19.24 -6.57
N ASN A 80 -3.54 -19.37 -7.86
CA ASN A 80 -3.16 -20.49 -8.70
C ASN A 80 -2.65 -19.97 -10.05
N PHE A 81 -1.36 -20.16 -10.31
CA PHE A 81 -0.70 -19.71 -11.53
C PHE A 81 -0.53 -20.81 -12.58
N SER A 82 -1.01 -22.03 -12.33
CA SER A 82 -0.79 -23.17 -13.23
C SER A 82 -1.58 -23.11 -14.54
N SER A 83 -2.68 -22.35 -14.57
CA SER A 83 -3.64 -22.33 -15.69
C SER A 83 -3.74 -21.00 -16.43
N ASN A 84 -3.38 -19.88 -15.78
CA ASN A 84 -3.43 -18.54 -16.37
C ASN A 84 -2.44 -17.62 -15.65
N PRO A 85 -1.45 -16.98 -16.31
CA PRO A 85 -0.56 -15.99 -15.70
C PRO A 85 -1.17 -14.56 -15.73
N GLY A 86 -2.47 -14.44 -15.49
CA GLY A 86 -3.23 -13.20 -15.65
C GLY A 86 -3.66 -12.55 -14.33
N PRO A 87 -4.40 -11.42 -14.40
CA PRO A 87 -4.94 -10.75 -13.22
C PRO A 87 -5.84 -11.62 -12.34
N ASN A 88 -6.49 -12.63 -12.94
CA ASN A 88 -7.44 -13.52 -12.25
C ASN A 88 -6.81 -14.80 -11.68
N SER A 89 -5.47 -14.91 -11.67
CA SER A 89 -4.78 -16.05 -11.03
C SER A 89 -4.97 -16.09 -9.53
N CYS A 90 -5.32 -14.97 -8.90
CA CYS A 90 -5.56 -14.85 -7.47
C CYS A 90 -7.00 -14.43 -7.24
N LEU A 91 -7.61 -14.97 -6.17
CA LEU A 91 -8.97 -14.58 -5.78
C LEU A 91 -9.04 -13.11 -5.37
N SER A 92 -8.01 -12.57 -4.72
CA SER A 92 -7.89 -11.13 -4.41
C SER A 92 -6.46 -10.62 -4.63
N GLY A 93 -6.35 -9.34 -5.02
CA GLY A 93 -5.09 -8.66 -5.24
C GLY A 93 -4.29 -9.12 -6.46
N GLY A 94 -4.86 -9.94 -7.36
CA GLY A 94 -4.12 -10.42 -8.54
C GLY A 94 -3.55 -9.30 -9.41
N CYS A 95 -2.70 -9.62 -10.37
CA CYS A 95 -2.07 -8.61 -11.23
C CYS A 95 -1.80 -9.18 -12.62
N ASN A 96 -1.76 -8.31 -13.63
CA ASN A 96 -1.24 -8.68 -14.94
C ASN A 96 0.17 -9.28 -14.77
N GLY A 97 0.48 -10.38 -15.46
CA GLY A 97 1.75 -11.10 -15.33
C GLY A 97 1.71 -12.31 -14.37
N GLY A 98 0.67 -12.46 -13.56
CA GLY A 98 0.49 -13.64 -12.71
C GLY A 98 1.45 -13.60 -11.53
N LEU A 99 2.27 -14.64 -11.31
CA LEU A 99 3.15 -14.70 -10.13
C LEU A 99 4.08 -13.48 -10.04
N ARG A 100 4.69 -13.11 -11.17
CA ARG A 100 5.52 -11.92 -11.31
C ARG A 100 4.70 -10.86 -12.02
N CYS A 101 4.28 -9.83 -11.29
CA CYS A 101 3.47 -8.78 -11.87
C CYS A 101 4.22 -8.06 -13.01
N ASP A 102 3.50 -7.71 -14.06
CA ASP A 102 3.99 -6.91 -15.18
C ASP A 102 4.44 -5.53 -14.67
N SER A 103 5.62 -5.09 -15.10
CA SER A 103 6.25 -3.87 -14.56
C SER A 103 5.59 -2.57 -15.00
N ARG A 104 4.65 -2.62 -15.96
CA ARG A 104 3.96 -1.44 -16.49
C ARG A 104 2.48 -1.42 -16.14
N THR A 105 1.85 -2.60 -16.08
CA THR A 105 0.39 -2.75 -15.97
C THR A 105 -0.04 -3.58 -14.77
N GLY A 106 0.90 -4.18 -14.02
CA GLY A 106 0.64 -5.04 -12.87
C GLY A 106 0.41 -4.27 -11.57
N THR A 107 -0.42 -3.21 -11.58
CA THR A 107 -0.64 -2.32 -10.43
C THR A 107 -1.39 -2.99 -9.26
N GLY A 108 -2.02 -4.15 -9.50
CA GLY A 108 -2.89 -4.85 -8.56
C GLY A 108 -4.37 -4.69 -8.94
N VAL A 109 -5.14 -5.76 -8.77
CA VAL A 109 -6.59 -5.80 -9.04
C VAL A 109 -7.32 -5.72 -7.70
N PRO A 110 -8.14 -4.67 -7.48
CA PRO A 110 -8.99 -4.53 -6.30
C PRO A 110 -9.93 -5.75 -6.09
N PRO A 111 -10.22 -6.13 -4.83
CA PRO A 111 -9.79 -5.45 -3.62
C PRO A 111 -8.38 -5.84 -3.17
N ALA A 112 -7.58 -4.86 -2.77
CA ALA A 112 -6.24 -5.05 -2.23
C ALA A 112 -5.90 -3.95 -1.22
N SER A 113 -5.50 -4.33 0.00
CA SER A 113 -4.80 -3.41 0.90
C SER A 113 -3.39 -3.17 0.34
N VAL A 114 -2.97 -1.92 0.18
CA VAL A 114 -1.69 -1.58 -0.44
C VAL A 114 -0.83 -0.76 0.51
N ALA A 115 0.45 -1.09 0.63
CA ALA A 115 1.44 -0.22 1.25
C ALA A 115 2.12 0.60 0.16
N GLU A 116 2.17 1.91 0.35
CA GLU A 116 2.65 2.86 -0.66
C GLU A 116 3.87 3.62 -0.14
N TRP A 117 4.84 3.90 -1.01
CA TRP A 117 6.07 4.65 -0.67
C TRP A 117 6.41 5.71 -1.70
N THR A 118 6.91 6.83 -1.20
CA THR A 118 7.74 7.80 -1.92
C THR A 118 8.96 8.11 -1.06
N LEU A 119 10.09 7.50 -1.38
CA LEU A 119 11.35 7.69 -0.67
C LEU A 119 12.11 8.89 -1.22
N SER A 120 12.81 9.59 -0.34
CA SER A 120 13.56 10.82 -0.64
C SER A 120 12.75 11.75 -1.57
N ALA A 121 11.56 12.14 -1.12
CA ALA A 121 10.69 13.06 -1.85
C ALA A 121 11.37 14.42 -2.07
N GLY A 122 10.69 15.37 -2.73
CA GLY A 122 11.29 16.67 -3.06
C GLY A 122 11.79 17.47 -1.84
N ASP A 123 11.33 17.13 -0.64
CA ASP A 123 11.73 17.67 0.66
C ASP A 123 12.78 16.81 1.39
N GLY A 124 13.29 15.75 0.75
CA GLY A 124 14.24 14.80 1.33
C GLY A 124 13.64 13.83 2.35
N GLN A 125 12.31 13.83 2.55
CA GLN A 125 11.63 12.95 3.50
C GLN A 125 11.13 11.67 2.82
N ASP A 126 11.04 10.60 3.60
CA ASP A 126 10.37 9.37 3.20
C ASP A 126 8.88 9.45 3.61
N TRP A 127 8.00 9.24 2.63
CA TRP A 127 6.56 9.18 2.81
C TRP A 127 6.05 7.76 2.58
N TYR A 128 5.19 7.30 3.47
CA TYR A 128 4.54 6.00 3.36
C TYR A 128 3.17 6.00 4.02
N ASP A 129 2.32 5.10 3.54
CA ASP A 129 0.98 4.88 4.07
C ASP A 129 0.48 3.46 3.75
N VAL A 130 -0.52 3.02 4.52
CA VAL A 130 -1.36 1.86 4.17
C VAL A 130 -2.64 2.42 3.59
N SER A 131 -2.94 2.06 2.35
CA SER A 131 -4.04 2.58 1.55
C SER A 131 -5.09 1.50 1.31
N LEU A 132 -6.35 1.88 1.54
CA LEU A 132 -7.54 1.09 1.23
C LEU A 132 -8.35 1.69 0.06
N VAL A 133 -7.73 2.58 -0.72
CA VAL A 133 -8.36 3.16 -1.93
C VAL A 133 -8.74 2.04 -2.92
N ASP A 134 -7.87 1.03 -3.03
CA ASP A 134 -8.10 -0.18 -3.81
C ASP A 134 -8.89 -1.25 -3.04
N GLY A 135 -9.53 -0.90 -1.92
CA GLY A 135 -10.22 -1.82 -1.04
C GLY A 135 -9.28 -2.51 -0.04
N TYR A 136 -9.76 -3.62 0.52
CA TYR A 136 -9.09 -4.38 1.56
C TYR A 136 -9.11 -5.88 1.23
N ASN A 137 -8.03 -6.59 1.52
CA ASN A 137 -8.01 -8.06 1.44
C ASN A 137 -7.19 -8.74 2.54
N LEU A 138 -6.19 -8.05 3.08
CA LEU A 138 -5.34 -8.50 4.18
C LEU A 138 -5.06 -7.34 5.14
N PRO A 139 -5.02 -7.60 6.46
CA PRO A 139 -4.49 -6.63 7.40
C PRO A 139 -3.02 -6.28 7.09
N MET A 140 -2.64 -5.02 7.24
CA MET A 140 -1.31 -4.56 6.82
C MET A 140 -0.72 -3.56 7.79
N ARG A 141 0.60 -3.59 7.96
CA ARG A 141 1.36 -2.69 8.82
C ARG A 141 2.69 -2.35 8.18
N ILE A 142 3.05 -1.08 8.23
CA ILE A 142 4.37 -0.56 7.92
C ILE A 142 5.01 -0.10 9.23
N SER A 143 6.15 -0.66 9.56
CA SER A 143 6.99 -0.19 10.66
C SER A 143 8.40 0.13 10.19
N ASN A 144 9.10 0.95 10.96
CA ASN A 144 10.43 1.43 10.59
C ASN A 144 11.39 1.40 11.78
N SER A 145 12.69 1.42 11.50
CA SER A 145 13.75 1.52 12.51
C SER A 145 14.14 2.97 12.85
N ALA A 146 13.54 3.96 12.19
CA ALA A 146 13.87 5.38 12.34
C ALA A 146 13.04 6.11 13.42
N GLY A 147 12.17 5.41 14.14
CA GLY A 147 11.31 5.98 15.18
C GLY A 147 10.11 6.77 14.67
N CYS A 148 9.78 6.65 13.38
CA CYS A 148 8.64 7.32 12.77
C CYS A 148 7.32 6.56 13.06
N PRO A 149 6.14 7.21 12.97
CA PRO A 149 4.87 6.55 13.29
C PRO A 149 4.60 5.29 12.45
N VAL A 150 3.93 4.31 13.04
CA VAL A 150 3.47 3.11 12.34
C VAL A 150 2.26 3.48 11.46
N ALA A 151 2.23 3.00 10.22
CA ALA A 151 1.04 3.06 9.38
C ALA A 151 0.41 1.67 9.31
N GLU A 152 -0.86 1.51 9.68
CA GLU A 152 -1.49 0.18 9.69
C GLU A 152 -3.00 0.20 9.47
N CYS A 153 -3.50 -0.86 8.85
CA CYS A 153 -4.87 -1.33 8.94
C CYS A 153 -4.80 -2.75 9.52
N ALA A 154 -4.80 -2.85 10.84
CA ALA A 154 -4.53 -4.10 11.55
C ALA A 154 -5.78 -4.96 11.80
N VAL A 155 -6.96 -4.56 11.28
CA VAL A 155 -8.24 -5.25 11.52
C VAL A 155 -8.58 -6.13 10.34
N ASP A 156 -9.19 -7.29 10.62
CA ASP A 156 -9.85 -8.03 9.56
C ASP A 156 -11.21 -7.42 9.18
N LEU A 157 -11.24 -6.68 8.06
CA LEU A 157 -12.48 -6.06 7.56
C LEU A 157 -13.41 -7.04 6.84
N GLY A 158 -12.93 -8.24 6.44
CA GLY A 158 -13.74 -9.21 5.69
C GLY A 158 -15.07 -9.54 6.37
N PRO A 159 -15.08 -9.99 7.65
CA PRO A 159 -16.29 -10.36 8.36
C PRO A 159 -17.33 -9.24 8.46
N ASN A 160 -16.89 -8.00 8.68
CA ASN A 160 -17.76 -6.84 8.92
C ASN A 160 -17.94 -5.94 7.70
N CYS A 161 -17.40 -6.32 6.53
CA CYS A 161 -17.55 -5.55 5.31
C CYS A 161 -19.04 -5.40 4.95
N PRO A 162 -19.52 -4.17 4.67
CA PRO A 162 -20.90 -3.94 4.25
C PRO A 162 -21.28 -4.74 3.00
N ALA A 163 -22.52 -5.23 2.95
CA ALA A 163 -22.99 -6.10 1.87
C ALA A 163 -22.69 -5.60 0.44
N PRO A 164 -22.83 -4.29 0.10
CA PRO A 164 -22.52 -3.80 -1.25
C PRO A 164 -21.02 -3.88 -1.63
N LEU A 165 -20.14 -4.00 -0.64
CA LEU A 165 -18.68 -3.98 -0.79
C LEU A 165 -18.05 -5.36 -0.58
N LYS A 166 -18.81 -6.29 0.00
CA LYS A 166 -18.30 -7.55 0.52
C LYS A 166 -17.90 -8.51 -0.58
N GLY A 167 -16.71 -9.08 -0.43
CA GLY A 167 -16.17 -10.07 -1.34
C GLY A 167 -14.85 -9.62 -2.00
N PRO A 168 -14.20 -10.51 -2.77
CA PRO A 168 -14.70 -11.81 -3.21
C PRO A 168 -14.76 -12.86 -2.09
N PHE A 169 -15.42 -13.99 -2.35
CA PHE A 169 -15.61 -15.08 -1.38
C PHE A 169 -14.75 -16.29 -1.75
N ASP A 170 -14.17 -16.95 -0.75
CA ASP A 170 -13.50 -18.24 -0.97
C ASP A 170 -14.50 -19.42 -1.04
N GLY A 171 -13.99 -20.62 -1.25
CA GLY A 171 -14.80 -21.84 -1.34
C GLY A 171 -15.58 -22.21 -0.07
N SER A 172 -15.26 -21.61 1.08
CA SER A 172 -16.03 -21.77 2.33
C SER A 172 -17.14 -20.73 2.48
N GLY A 173 -17.22 -19.76 1.56
CA GLY A 173 -18.11 -18.61 1.67
C GLY A 173 -17.55 -17.49 2.54
N PHE A 174 -16.27 -17.52 2.92
CA PHE A 174 -15.65 -16.46 3.69
C PHE A 174 -15.25 -15.28 2.77
N PRO A 175 -15.60 -14.02 3.13
CA PRO A 175 -15.23 -12.84 2.36
C PRO A 175 -13.73 -12.56 2.49
N VAL A 176 -12.94 -12.90 1.47
CA VAL A 176 -11.49 -12.65 1.45
C VAL A 176 -11.12 -11.21 1.13
N GLY A 177 -12.11 -10.35 0.87
CA GLY A 177 -11.91 -8.94 0.62
C GLY A 177 -13.13 -8.07 0.89
N CYS A 178 -12.89 -6.76 0.82
CA CYS A 178 -13.88 -5.70 0.92
C CYS A 178 -13.51 -4.62 -0.11
N LYS A 179 -14.37 -4.38 -1.09
CA LYS A 179 -14.16 -3.35 -2.10
C LYS A 179 -14.22 -1.96 -1.46
N SER A 180 -13.45 -1.02 -1.99
CA SER A 180 -13.75 0.40 -1.76
C SER A 180 -15.07 0.77 -2.45
N ALA A 181 -15.73 1.84 -1.99
CA ALA A 181 -16.94 2.32 -2.65
C ALA A 181 -16.66 2.72 -4.10
N CYS A 182 -15.44 3.22 -4.36
CA CYS A 182 -14.91 3.43 -5.70
C CYS A 182 -15.00 2.11 -6.46
N ALA A 183 -14.27 1.06 -6.10
CA ALA A 183 -14.25 -0.23 -6.82
C ALA A 183 -15.63 -0.94 -6.92
N ALA A 184 -16.57 -0.61 -6.05
CA ALA A 184 -17.95 -1.10 -6.11
C ALA A 184 -18.89 -0.18 -6.92
N ASN A 185 -18.39 0.94 -7.43
CA ASN A 185 -19.12 1.94 -8.21
C ASN A 185 -20.43 2.41 -7.54
N LEU A 186 -20.41 2.63 -6.23
CA LEU A 186 -21.64 2.90 -5.47
C LEU A 186 -22.33 4.23 -5.83
N ASP A 187 -21.58 5.19 -6.38
CA ASP A 187 -22.10 6.49 -6.83
C ASP A 187 -22.27 6.59 -8.35
N GLY A 188 -22.05 5.49 -9.08
CA GLY A 188 -22.13 5.44 -10.54
C GLY A 188 -20.96 6.13 -11.27
N ASN A 189 -19.93 6.60 -10.55
CA ASN A 189 -18.75 7.23 -11.15
C ASN A 189 -17.43 6.67 -10.59
N GLN A 190 -17.09 5.47 -11.06
CA GLN A 190 -15.84 4.78 -10.77
C GLN A 190 -14.57 5.63 -10.95
N ALA A 191 -14.52 6.51 -11.95
CA ALA A 191 -13.32 7.27 -12.30
C ALA A 191 -13.10 8.50 -11.40
N ASN A 192 -14.14 9.00 -10.74
CA ASN A 192 -14.07 10.19 -9.90
C ASN A 192 -15.09 10.11 -8.75
N SER A 193 -15.00 9.01 -7.99
CA SER A 193 -15.90 8.75 -6.88
C SER A 193 -15.57 9.64 -5.69
N ARG A 194 -16.60 10.21 -5.05
CA ARG A 194 -16.44 11.07 -3.86
C ARG A 194 -16.29 10.27 -2.57
N THR A 195 -16.46 8.95 -2.60
CA THR A 195 -16.61 8.08 -1.43
C THR A 195 -15.52 7.01 -1.32
N ALA A 196 -14.35 7.22 -1.91
CA ALA A 196 -13.28 6.21 -2.00
C ALA A 196 -12.73 5.66 -0.65
N ALA A 197 -13.12 6.22 0.49
CA ALA A 197 -12.61 5.81 1.81
C ALA A 197 -13.42 4.66 2.44
N LEU A 198 -12.70 3.68 2.99
CA LEU A 198 -13.22 2.72 3.96
C LEU A 198 -12.78 3.18 5.36
N ASP A 199 -13.72 3.22 6.31
CA ASP A 199 -13.44 3.54 7.72
C ASP A 199 -13.11 2.26 8.50
N SER A 200 -12.13 2.32 9.41
CA SER A 200 -11.66 1.16 10.19
C SER A 200 -11.19 1.58 11.58
N THR A 201 -12.08 1.44 12.57
CA THR A 201 -11.76 1.53 14.00
C THR A 201 -12.05 0.20 14.71
N ALA A 202 -11.04 -0.64 14.88
CA ALA A 202 -11.07 -1.80 15.79
C ALA A 202 -9.64 -2.35 16.05
N HIS A 203 -9.50 -3.28 16.99
CA HIS A 203 -8.21 -3.83 17.44
C HIS A 203 -7.99 -5.31 17.06
N LEU A 204 -6.74 -5.62 16.68
CA LEU A 204 -6.04 -6.91 16.52
C LEU A 204 -6.49 -7.93 15.45
N ARG A 205 -5.71 -8.01 14.35
CA ARG A 205 -4.86 -9.13 13.88
C ARG A 205 -4.09 -8.71 12.62
N LEU A 206 -2.76 -8.66 12.67
CA LEU A 206 -1.92 -8.27 11.54
C LEU A 206 -1.62 -9.45 10.60
N ALA A 207 -1.64 -9.22 9.28
CA ALA A 207 -1.41 -10.25 8.26
C ALA A 207 -0.18 -10.00 7.39
N LEU A 208 0.07 -8.75 6.97
CA LEU A 208 1.25 -8.37 6.20
C LEU A 208 2.00 -7.26 6.91
N LEU A 209 3.19 -7.59 7.42
CA LEU A 209 4.08 -6.62 8.04
C LEU A 209 5.20 -6.28 7.06
N VAL A 210 5.28 -5.01 6.67
CA VAL A 210 6.46 -4.47 5.97
C VAL A 210 7.28 -3.68 6.99
N VAL A 211 8.45 -4.21 7.32
CA VAL A 211 9.44 -3.49 8.12
C VAL A 211 10.47 -2.90 7.17
N PHE A 212 10.78 -1.61 7.29
CA PHE A 212 11.91 -1.04 6.57
C PHE A 212 12.92 -0.42 7.52
N SER A 213 14.20 -0.54 7.18
CA SER A 213 15.30 0.05 7.92
C SER A 213 16.21 0.80 6.99
N THR A 214 16.63 1.99 7.40
CA THR A 214 17.71 2.73 6.76
C THR A 214 19.04 2.13 7.22
N THR A 215 19.86 1.66 6.28
CA THR A 215 21.24 1.24 6.56
C THR A 215 22.21 2.43 6.59
N HIS A 216 21.72 3.63 6.24
CA HIS A 216 22.52 4.85 6.21
C HIS A 216 22.33 5.68 7.48
N THR A 217 23.46 6.07 8.10
CA THR A 217 23.55 7.00 9.23
C THR A 217 23.20 8.45 8.87
N SER A 218 22.45 8.68 7.78
CA SER A 218 21.97 10.01 7.40
C SER A 218 20.61 10.28 8.04
N ARG A 219 20.58 11.26 8.93
CA ARG A 219 19.43 11.80 9.67
C ARG A 219 18.36 12.41 8.74
N THR A 220 17.69 11.63 7.90
CA THR A 220 16.49 12.09 7.18
C THR A 220 15.25 11.63 7.94
N PRO A 221 14.44 12.54 8.51
CA PRO A 221 13.21 12.17 9.19
C PRO A 221 12.18 11.62 8.18
N ALA A 222 11.59 10.47 8.47
CA ALA A 222 10.44 9.94 7.72
C ALA A 222 9.13 10.37 8.40
N ARG A 223 8.05 10.56 7.63
CA ARG A 223 6.74 10.95 8.17
C ARG A 223 5.65 10.06 7.57
N ALA A 224 4.89 9.38 8.43
CA ALA A 224 3.71 8.65 7.99
C ALA A 224 2.66 9.65 7.48
N ARG A 225 2.08 9.42 6.31
CA ARG A 225 0.88 10.13 5.85
C ARG A 225 -0.34 9.32 6.27
N THR A 226 -1.28 9.96 6.96
CA THR A 226 -2.67 9.52 6.90
C THR A 226 -3.20 9.96 5.54
N SER A 227 -3.58 9.02 4.68
CA SER A 227 -4.12 9.34 3.35
C SER A 227 -5.42 10.13 3.50
N MET A 228 -5.33 11.44 3.27
CA MET A 228 -6.46 12.35 3.18
C MET A 228 -6.46 12.88 1.74
N LEU A 229 -7.15 12.20 0.82
CA LEU A 229 -7.35 12.72 -0.53
C LEU A 229 -8.61 13.60 -0.59
N MET A 230 -8.32 14.90 -0.75
CA MET A 230 -9.12 16.00 -1.33
C MET A 230 -10.51 16.33 -0.75
N THR A 231 -10.54 17.30 0.15
CA THR A 231 -11.64 18.28 0.22
C THR A 231 -11.49 19.28 -0.92
N SER A 232 -12.31 19.14 -1.96
CA SER A 232 -12.43 20.21 -2.98
C SER A 232 -13.13 21.42 -2.36
N ARG A 233 -12.44 22.56 -2.35
CA ARG A 233 -12.95 23.85 -1.90
C ARG A 233 -14.07 24.31 -2.84
N VAL A 234 -15.29 24.45 -2.33
CA VAL A 234 -16.27 25.41 -2.86
C VAL A 234 -16.62 26.37 -1.73
N ARG A 235 -15.81 27.43 -1.57
CA ARG A 235 -16.23 28.68 -0.91
C ARG A 235 -16.46 29.70 -2.02
N LEU A 236 -17.71 29.94 -2.34
CA LEU A 236 -18.37 31.13 -2.90
C LEU A 236 -19.79 30.63 -3.17
N LEU A 237 -20.85 30.98 -2.44
CA LEU A 237 -21.33 32.30 -2.05
C LEU A 237 -22.11 32.17 -0.74
N SER A 238 -21.85 33.07 0.20
CA SER A 238 -22.78 33.36 1.30
C SER A 238 -23.63 34.56 0.86
N GLY A 239 -24.96 34.38 0.82
CA GLY A 239 -25.89 35.47 0.54
C GLY A 239 -27.20 35.01 -0.08
N LEU A 240 -28.25 34.93 0.74
CA LEU A 240 -29.68 34.78 0.38
C LEU A 240 -30.04 33.38 -0.20
N ALA A 241 -31.03 32.63 0.29
CA ALA A 241 -32.29 33.03 0.89
C ALA A 241 -32.82 31.98 1.87
N ARG A 242 -33.44 32.51 2.94
CA ARG A 242 -34.38 31.83 3.81
C ARG A 242 -35.61 31.37 3.01
N HIS A 243 -35.74 30.09 2.71
CA HIS A 243 -37.02 29.35 2.73
C HIS A 243 -36.76 27.87 2.41
N LEU A 244 -37.59 26.99 2.97
CA LEU A 244 -37.58 25.52 2.89
C LEU A 244 -36.68 24.81 3.93
N ARG A 245 -37.04 24.98 5.21
CA ARG A 245 -36.99 23.86 6.16
C ARG A 245 -38.25 23.01 5.95
N ARG A 246 -38.10 21.76 5.52
CA ARG A 246 -38.80 20.58 6.04
C ARG A 246 -38.37 19.34 5.23
N GLN A 247 -38.14 18.24 5.96
CA GLN A 247 -37.92 16.87 5.48
C GLN A 247 -36.52 16.46 5.01
N ILE A 248 -35.52 16.52 5.90
CA ILE A 248 -34.45 15.50 5.95
C ILE A 248 -34.09 15.29 7.44
N THR A 249 -34.34 14.09 7.96
CA THR A 249 -33.83 13.60 9.24
C THR A 249 -32.30 13.61 9.24
N PRO A 250 -31.62 14.10 10.28
CA PRO A 250 -30.15 14.13 10.29
C PRO A 250 -29.60 12.71 10.45
N LEU A 251 -28.93 12.20 9.42
CA LEU A 251 -27.96 11.11 9.57
C LEU A 251 -26.74 11.66 10.34
N PRO A 252 -26.16 10.89 11.27
CA PRO A 252 -25.12 11.40 12.13
C PRO A 252 -23.87 11.75 11.32
N SER A 253 -23.43 12.99 11.47
CA SER A 253 -22.10 13.45 11.11
C SER A 253 -21.13 12.89 12.14
N VAL A 254 -20.33 11.89 11.76
CA VAL A 254 -19.26 11.39 12.61
C VAL A 254 -17.95 12.06 12.17
N LEU A 255 -17.53 13.02 13.00
CA LEU A 255 -16.13 13.40 13.16
C LEU A 255 -15.35 12.20 13.71
N GLU A 256 -14.18 11.90 13.15
CA GLU A 256 -13.05 11.33 13.91
C GLU A 256 -11.77 12.08 13.49
N GLN A 257 -11.37 13.09 14.26
CA GLN A 257 -10.39 13.05 15.36
C GLN A 257 -8.94 12.95 14.89
N SER A 258 -8.38 14.11 14.54
CA SER A 258 -6.94 14.37 14.59
C SER A 258 -6.51 14.51 16.04
N ILE A 259 -5.81 13.52 16.59
CA ILE A 259 -5.07 13.71 17.84
C ILE A 259 -3.70 14.31 17.48
N MET A 260 -3.55 15.60 17.77
CA MET A 260 -2.25 16.24 17.97
C MET A 260 -1.72 15.81 19.33
N ILE A 261 -0.58 15.11 19.38
CA ILE A 261 0.23 15.06 20.60
C ILE A 261 1.52 15.83 20.30
N ASN A 262 1.59 17.04 20.87
CA ASN A 262 2.86 17.69 21.18
C ASN A 262 3.48 16.95 22.37
N GLY A 263 4.75 16.61 22.25
CA GLY A 263 5.59 15.99 23.27
C GLY A 263 6.88 15.53 22.66
#